data_AF-A0A0G1CEZ6-F1
#
_entry.id   AF-A0A0G1CEZ6-F1
#
_cell.length_a   1.000
_cell.length_b   1.000
_cell.length_c   1.000
_cell.angle_alpha   90.00
_cell.angle_beta   90.00
_cell.angle_gamma   90.00
#
_symmetry.space_group_name_H-M   'P 1'
#
loop_
_entity.id
_entity.type
_entity.pdbx_description
1 polymer ?
#
loop_
_entity_poly.entity_id
_entity_poly.type
_entity_poly.pdbx_seq_one_letter_code
_entity_poly.pdbx_strand_id
1 'polypeptide(L)'
;MHLRTLTVRLKMSSIKSKRIEFTNLFNKQRDSAPLDVKIAFRDALELFLEHPTHAALRNHTLAGKYAGVHSIDVTADWRALYRKESEQIIFVALGTHAELYG
;
A
#
# COMPACT_ATOMS: atom_id res chain seq x y z
N MET A 1 -25.23 26.90 28.62
CA MET A 1 -23.84 26.47 28.34
C MET A 1 -23.89 24.98 28.03
N HIS A 2 -24.14 24.60 26.78
CA HIS A 2 -24.34 23.19 26.39
C HIS A 2 -23.11 22.72 25.60
N LEU A 3 -22.30 21.90 26.24
CA LEU A 3 -21.19 21.17 25.61
C LEU A 3 -21.78 20.16 24.64
N ARG A 4 -21.58 20.37 23.33
CA ARG A 4 -21.82 19.35 22.30
C ARG A 4 -20.59 18.47 22.23
N THR A 5 -20.66 17.28 22.80
CA THR A 5 -19.68 16.22 22.57
C THR A 5 -19.75 15.79 21.11
N LEU A 6 -18.75 16.18 20.31
CA LEU A 6 -18.51 15.63 18.99
C LEU A 6 -18.03 14.19 19.15
N THR A 7 -18.92 13.23 18.90
CA THR A 7 -18.55 11.83 18.68
C THR A 7 -17.74 11.76 17.39
N VAL A 8 -16.41 11.82 17.50
CA VAL A 8 -15.49 11.46 16.42
C VAL A 8 -15.64 9.95 16.21
N ARG A 9 -16.54 9.54 15.29
CA ARG A 9 -16.49 8.20 14.70
C ARG A 9 -15.16 8.12 13.95
N LEU A 10 -14.13 7.60 14.61
CA LEU A 10 -12.95 7.07 13.94
C LEU A 10 -13.47 6.08 12.88
N LYS A 11 -13.39 6.47 11.60
CA LYS A 11 -13.61 5.56 10.48
C LYS A 11 -12.56 4.46 10.64
N MET A 12 -12.93 3.35 11.26
CA MET A 12 -12.10 2.15 11.25
C MET A 12 -11.78 1.83 9.79
N SER A 13 -10.51 1.85 9.44
CA SER A 13 -10.02 1.61 8.09
C SER A 13 -10.62 0.31 7.55
N SER A 14 -11.42 0.38 6.48
CA SER A 14 -12.09 -0.75 5.82
C SER A 14 -11.14 -1.88 5.34
N ILE A 15 -9.83 -1.71 5.52
CA ILE A 15 -8.78 -2.64 5.14
C ILE A 15 -8.64 -3.80 6.13
N LYS A 16 -8.98 -3.62 7.42
CA LYS A 16 -8.80 -4.69 8.44
C LYS A 16 -9.59 -5.97 8.16
N SER A 17 -10.63 -5.91 7.32
CA SER A 17 -11.45 -7.07 6.95
C SER A 17 -11.15 -7.62 5.55
N LYS A 18 -10.20 -7.02 4.81
CA LYS A 18 -9.86 -7.44 3.44
C LYS A 18 -8.74 -8.48 3.45
N ARG A 19 -8.81 -9.43 2.52
CA ARG A 19 -7.69 -10.35 2.26
C ARG A 19 -6.54 -9.62 1.58
N ILE A 20 -5.31 -10.03 1.87
CA ILE A 20 -4.11 -9.53 1.20
C ILE A 20 -3.56 -10.64 0.31
N GLU A 21 -3.40 -10.34 -0.96
CA GLU A 21 -2.90 -11.28 -1.96
C GLU A 21 -1.71 -10.68 -2.71
N PHE A 22 -0.86 -11.56 -3.25
CA PHE A 22 0.34 -11.20 -3.97
C PHE A 22 0.36 -11.94 -5.30
N THR A 23 0.54 -11.22 -6.41
CA THR A 23 0.69 -11.88 -7.71
C THR A 23 1.99 -12.67 -7.79
N ASN A 24 2.07 -13.63 -8.72
CA ASN A 24 3.31 -14.36 -8.99
C ASN A 24 4.46 -13.43 -9.38
N LEU A 25 4.17 -12.35 -10.11
CA LEU A 25 5.17 -11.34 -10.46
C LEU A 25 5.69 -10.64 -9.21
N PHE A 26 4.78 -10.18 -8.34
CA PHE A 26 5.15 -9.53 -7.08
C PHE A 26 6.03 -10.44 -6.23
N ASN A 27 5.65 -11.71 -6.06
CA ASN A 27 6.42 -12.66 -5.27
C ASN A 27 7.84 -12.82 -5.83
N LYS A 28 7.98 -12.99 -7.16
CA LYS A 28 9.31 -13.05 -7.80
C LYS A 28 10.13 -11.79 -7.57
N GLN A 29 9.54 -10.62 -7.73
CA GLN A 29 10.23 -9.34 -7.50
C GLN A 29 10.66 -9.18 -6.05
N ARG A 30 9.78 -9.53 -5.10
CA ARG A 30 10.10 -9.55 -3.67
C ARG A 30 11.22 -10.53 -3.37
N ASP A 31 11.20 -11.72 -3.94
CA ASP A 31 12.23 -12.74 -3.69
C ASP A 31 13.60 -12.32 -4.24
N SER A 32 13.62 -11.64 -5.39
CA SER A 32 14.83 -11.06 -5.99
C SER A 32 15.29 -9.74 -5.34
N ALA A 33 14.45 -9.08 -4.54
CA ALA A 33 14.79 -7.81 -3.93
C ALA A 33 15.91 -7.94 -2.87
N PRO A 34 16.71 -6.88 -2.69
CA PRO A 34 17.66 -6.76 -1.58
C PRO A 34 17.00 -6.99 -0.20
N LEU A 35 17.77 -7.48 0.78
CA LEU A 35 17.26 -7.84 2.11
C LEU A 35 16.64 -6.64 2.85
N ASP A 36 17.28 -5.48 2.76
CA ASP A 36 16.80 -4.21 3.31
C ASP A 36 15.45 -3.80 2.70
N VAL A 37 15.27 -3.99 1.39
CA VAL A 37 13.99 -3.72 0.71
C VAL A 37 12.90 -4.68 1.18
N LYS A 38 13.22 -5.97 1.39
CA LYS A 38 12.26 -6.96 1.92
C LYS A 38 11.78 -6.57 3.32
N ILE A 39 12.71 -6.12 4.18
CA ILE A 39 12.41 -5.65 5.54
C ILE A 39 11.55 -4.38 5.46
N ALA A 40 11.96 -3.38 4.68
CA ALA A 40 11.22 -2.14 4.50
C ALA A 40 9.81 -2.39 3.94
N PHE A 41 9.65 -3.35 3.02
CA PHE A 41 8.33 -3.72 2.50
C PHE A 41 7.43 -4.31 3.59
N ARG A 42 7.96 -5.19 4.45
CA ARG A 42 7.20 -5.74 5.58
C ARG A 42 6.73 -4.61 6.49
N ASP A 43 7.61 -3.70 6.86
CA ASP A 43 7.30 -2.59 7.76
C ASP A 43 6.27 -1.63 7.12
N ALA A 44 6.40 -1.36 5.81
CA ALA A 44 5.41 -0.59 5.05
C ALA A 44 4.06 -1.31 4.95
N LEU A 45 4.04 -2.63 4.80
CA LEU A 45 2.81 -3.43 4.77
C LEU A 45 2.11 -3.39 6.13
N GLU A 46 2.84 -3.55 7.24
CA GLU A 46 2.28 -3.43 8.60
C GLU A 46 1.66 -2.04 8.80
N LEU A 47 2.40 -0.98 8.47
CA LEU A 47 1.90 0.38 8.53
C LEU A 47 0.67 0.60 7.64
N PHE A 48 0.64 0.00 6.45
CA PHE A 48 -0.49 0.09 5.54
C PHE A 48 -1.75 -0.60 6.10
N LEU A 49 -1.60 -1.75 6.77
CA LEU A 49 -2.72 -2.47 7.37
C LEU A 49 -3.33 -1.72 8.56
N GLU A 50 -2.50 -1.01 9.32
CA GLU A 50 -2.95 -0.20 10.47
C GLU A 50 -3.46 1.18 10.04
N HIS A 51 -2.66 1.89 9.23
CA HIS A 51 -2.82 3.29 8.86
C HIS A 51 -2.59 3.49 7.34
N PRO A 52 -3.50 3.05 6.48
CA PRO A 52 -3.31 3.07 5.02
C PRO A 52 -3.17 4.46 4.39
N THR A 53 -3.59 5.51 5.11
CA THR A 53 -3.46 6.91 4.70
C THR A 53 -2.29 7.61 5.40
N HIS A 54 -1.38 6.85 6.02
CA HIS A 54 -0.22 7.41 6.68
C HIS A 54 0.69 8.12 5.67
N ALA A 55 1.17 9.32 6.01
CA ALA A 55 1.93 10.16 5.08
C ALA A 55 3.24 9.50 4.59
N ALA A 56 3.88 8.67 5.43
CA ALA A 56 5.09 7.94 5.07
C ALA A 56 4.90 6.96 3.89
N LEU A 57 3.68 6.41 3.74
CA LEU A 57 3.36 5.50 2.62
C LEU A 57 3.19 6.25 1.30
N ARG A 58 3.01 7.58 1.35
CA ARG A 58 2.75 8.44 0.18
C ARG A 58 1.73 7.81 -0.78
N ASN A 59 0.68 7.21 -0.21
CA ASN A 59 -0.29 6.40 -0.94
C ASN A 59 -1.05 7.25 -1.97
N HIS A 60 -0.87 6.97 -3.26
CA HIS A 60 -1.55 7.68 -4.34
C HIS A 60 -1.98 6.75 -5.46
N THR A 61 -3.06 7.12 -6.15
CA THR A 61 -3.57 6.41 -7.32
C THR A 61 -2.74 6.78 -8.55
N LEU A 62 -2.44 5.80 -9.39
CA LEU A 62 -1.79 6.01 -10.68
C LEU A 62 -2.80 6.45 -11.74
N ALA A 63 -2.37 7.35 -12.61
CA ALA A 63 -3.19 7.90 -13.69
C ALA A 63 -3.09 7.07 -14.99
N GLY A 64 -4.00 7.33 -15.92
CA GLY A 64 -3.95 6.77 -17.28
C GLY A 64 -4.21 5.27 -17.33
N LYS A 65 -3.35 4.52 -18.04
CA LYS A 65 -3.49 3.06 -18.25
C LYS A 65 -3.45 2.22 -16.95
N TYR A 66 -3.06 2.84 -15.83
CA TYR A 66 -3.01 2.24 -14.50
C TYR A 66 -4.15 2.69 -13.59
N ALA A 67 -5.25 3.21 -14.14
CA ALA A 67 -6.41 3.59 -13.36
C ALA A 67 -6.87 2.45 -12.42
N GLY A 68 -7.05 2.76 -11.14
CA GLY A 68 -7.39 1.78 -10.09
C GLY A 68 -6.20 1.05 -9.47
N VAL A 69 -4.97 1.32 -9.93
CA VAL A 69 -3.74 0.91 -9.26
C VAL A 69 -3.29 2.03 -8.32
N HIS A 70 -2.87 1.64 -7.13
CA HIS A 70 -2.29 2.51 -6.12
C HIS A 70 -0.81 2.18 -5.95
N SER A 71 -0.03 3.18 -5.57
CA SER A 71 1.38 3.05 -5.22
C SER A 71 1.57 3.44 -3.77
N ILE A 72 2.36 2.65 -3.04
CA ILE A 72 2.93 3.03 -1.74
C ILE A 72 4.46 3.03 -1.83
N ASP A 73 5.07 3.96 -1.11
CA ASP A 73 6.51 4.03 -0.96
C ASP A 73 6.97 2.95 0.04
N VAL A 74 8.03 2.23 -0.35
CA VAL A 74 8.71 1.21 0.45
C VAL A 74 10.04 1.75 0.94
N THR A 75 10.81 2.36 0.05
CA THR A 75 11.99 3.17 0.37
C THR A 75 11.95 4.45 -0.48
N ALA A 76 13.02 5.26 -0.46
CA ALA A 76 13.11 6.45 -1.30
C ALA A 76 13.03 6.12 -2.82
N ASP A 77 13.46 4.93 -3.23
CA ASP A 77 13.47 4.51 -4.63
C ASP A 77 12.47 3.39 -4.92
N TRP A 78 12.15 2.55 -3.93
CA TRP A 78 11.29 1.38 -4.13
C TRP A 78 9.82 1.66 -3.82
N ARG A 79 8.93 1.11 -4.66
CA ARG A 79 7.47 1.20 -4.53
C ARG A 79 6.81 -0.16 -4.62
N ALA A 80 5.72 -0.31 -3.89
CA ALA A 80 4.80 -1.43 -4.04
C ALA A 80 3.50 -0.93 -4.69
N LEU A 81 3.11 -1.57 -5.78
CA LEU A 81 1.86 -1.30 -6.49
C LEU A 81 0.79 -2.30 -6.06
N TYR A 82 -0.41 -1.81 -5.80
CA TYR A 82 -1.53 -2.66 -5.43
C TYR A 82 -2.83 -2.21 -6.08
N ARG A 83 -3.79 -3.13 -6.17
CA ARG A 83 -5.18 -2.86 -6.56
C ARG A 83 -6.09 -3.12 -5.37
N LYS A 84 -7.11 -2.28 -5.23
CA LYS A 84 -8.12 -2.44 -4.20
C LYS A 84 -9.41 -2.97 -4.84
N GLU A 85 -9.86 -4.11 -4.37
CA GLU A 85 -11.14 -4.71 -4.73
C GLU A 85 -12.09 -4.69 -3.53
N SER A 86 -13.33 -5.18 -3.69
CA SER A 86 -14.35 -5.20 -2.64
C SER A 86 -13.90 -5.97 -1.40
N GLU A 87 -13.32 -7.15 -1.59
CA GLU A 87 -12.97 -8.07 -0.48
C GLU A 87 -11.46 -8.24 -0.30
N GLN A 88 -10.64 -7.71 -1.21
CA GLN A 88 -9.21 -7.97 -1.23
C GLN A 88 -8.37 -6.79 -1.69
N ILE A 89 -7.10 -6.85 -1.31
CA ILE A 89 -6.03 -5.97 -1.78
C ILE A 89 -4.98 -6.86 -2.42
N ILE A 90 -4.70 -6.60 -3.69
CA ILE A 90 -3.79 -7.43 -4.48
C ILE A 90 -2.57 -6.60 -4.80
N PHE A 91 -1.42 -6.98 -4.25
CA PHE A 91 -0.13 -6.40 -4.59
C PHE A 91 0.35 -6.99 -5.92
N VAL A 92 0.54 -6.12 -6.92
CA VAL A 92 0.75 -6.50 -8.32
C VAL A 92 2.19 -6.34 -8.79
N ALA A 93 2.95 -5.40 -8.21
CA ALA A 93 4.36 -5.21 -8.51
C ALA A 93 5.14 -4.61 -7.33
N LEU A 94 6.44 -4.92 -7.25
CA LEU A 94 7.43 -4.31 -6.37
C LEU A 94 8.67 -3.98 -7.20
N GLY A 95 9.19 -2.76 -7.09
CA GLY A 95 10.36 -2.36 -7.87
C GLY A 95 10.78 -0.92 -7.61
N THR A 96 11.90 -0.53 -8.21
CA THR A 96 12.40 0.86 -8.20
C THR A 96 11.50 1.80 -9.01
N HIS A 97 11.72 3.11 -8.91
CA HIS A 97 11.02 4.07 -9.75
C HIS A 97 11.23 3.77 -11.24
N ALA A 98 12.50 3.50 -11.59
CA ALA A 98 12.91 3.26 -12.96
C ALA A 98 12.27 1.98 -13.52
N GLU A 99 12.21 0.90 -12.75
CA GLU A 99 11.63 -0.37 -13.22
C GLU A 99 10.10 -0.31 -13.40
N LEU A 100 9.41 0.54 -12.64
CA LEU A 100 7.95 0.62 -12.65
C LEU A 100 7.38 1.69 -13.60
N TYR A 101 8.15 2.73 -13.91
CA TYR A 101 7.71 3.86 -14.73
C TYR A 101 8.63 4.22 -15.89
N GLY A 102 9.81 3.61 -15.98
CA GLY A 102 10.78 3.78 -17.07
C GLY A 102 10.38 3.07 -18.35
#